data_AF-A0A7V5YPB1-F1
#
_entry.id   AF-A0A7V5YPB1-F1
#
_cell.length_a   1.000
_cell.length_b   1.000
_cell.length_c   1.000
_cell.angle_alpha   90.00
_cell.angle_beta   90.00
_cell.angle_gamma   90.00
#
_symmetry.space_group_name_H-M   'P 1'
#
loop_
_entity.id
_entity.type
_entity.pdbx_description
1 polymer ?
#
loop_
_entity_poly.entity_id
_entity_poly.type
_entity_poly.pdbx_seq_one_letter_code
_entity_poly.pdbx_strand_id
1 'polypeptide(L)'
;MWTRRSVLGWVVACCARLASQEIAFDRVAEHPHPRLLLPPRRLRYLRRESQRASPRWVQLQALVEGGALLPEPGFAYSLCWVASQKEALGEQAVRWALGYGSDTRQLALVYDWCHGLLESTERQSLAIRLRSALKTLPRNASIEQARDLTFAAIALAEEDEGAREALHWVVEQWWPKTIVEKLNQGQLPFHRANAYALLEMFHTIRDNLLVDLRLSHRKFFAQLPLYLLLSYYPTPLAASENHYRIPAPIP
;
A
#
# COMPACT_ATOMS: atom_id res chain seq x y z
N MET A 1 -48.61 33.94 17.38
CA MET A 1 -48.78 33.11 16.16
C MET A 1 -47.81 33.61 15.10
N TRP A 2 -46.52 33.25 15.21
CA TRP A 2 -45.48 33.52 14.20
C TRP A 2 -44.63 32.26 14.07
N THR A 3 -44.33 31.91 12.83
CA THR A 3 -44.13 30.57 12.31
C THR A 3 -42.70 30.06 12.45
N ARG A 4 -42.60 28.74 12.66
CA ARG A 4 -41.41 27.91 12.50
C ARG A 4 -40.65 28.28 11.22
N ARG A 5 -39.37 28.61 11.34
CA ARG A 5 -38.40 28.47 10.24
C ARG A 5 -37.37 27.42 10.63
N SER A 6 -37.41 26.36 9.85
CA SER A 6 -36.59 25.16 9.93
C SER A 6 -35.10 25.50 9.80
N VAL A 7 -34.30 25.09 10.78
CA VAL A 7 -32.85 24.93 10.61
C VAL A 7 -32.65 23.57 9.96
N LEU A 8 -32.65 23.54 8.63
CA LEU A 8 -32.24 22.38 7.85
C LEU A 8 -31.08 22.80 6.97
N GLY A 9 -29.95 22.14 7.14
CA GLY A 9 -28.83 22.23 6.23
C GLY A 9 -27.55 22.56 6.96
N TRP A 10 -26.83 21.52 7.38
CA TRP A 10 -25.36 21.49 7.49
C TRP A 10 -24.93 20.04 7.77
N VAL A 11 -24.91 19.16 6.76
CA VAL A 11 -24.18 17.87 6.87
C VAL A 11 -23.36 17.47 5.63
N VAL A 12 -23.55 18.02 4.43
CA VAL A 12 -22.93 17.40 3.22
C VAL A 12 -21.49 17.87 2.90
N ALA A 13 -20.81 18.61 3.78
CA ALA A 13 -19.55 19.29 3.41
C ALA A 13 -18.26 18.42 3.37
N CYS A 14 -18.29 17.12 3.68
CA CYS A 14 -17.06 16.30 3.71
C CYS A 14 -16.84 15.37 2.50
N CYS A 15 -17.88 14.99 1.75
CA CYS A 15 -17.70 14.13 0.57
C CYS A 15 -17.14 14.88 -0.67
N ALA A 16 -17.28 16.21 -0.71
CA ALA A 16 -16.97 17.01 -1.90
C ALA A 16 -15.48 17.15 -2.25
N ARG A 17 -14.55 16.62 -1.44
CA ARG A 17 -13.09 16.89 -1.61
C ARG A 17 -12.30 15.81 -2.36
N LEU A 18 -12.80 14.58 -2.42
CA LEU A 18 -12.30 13.61 -3.41
C LEU A 18 -12.77 13.99 -4.81
N ALA A 19 -14.05 14.37 -4.92
CA ALA A 19 -14.69 14.75 -6.18
C ALA A 19 -14.06 15.98 -6.86
N SER A 20 -13.26 16.78 -6.15
CA SER A 20 -12.55 17.93 -6.72
C SER A 20 -11.13 17.60 -7.22
N GLN A 21 -10.61 16.40 -6.97
CA GLN A 21 -9.33 15.97 -7.52
C GLN A 21 -9.56 15.35 -8.89
N GLU A 22 -8.81 15.78 -9.90
CA GLU A 22 -8.78 15.11 -11.20
C GLU A 22 -8.02 13.78 -11.03
N ILE A 23 -8.73 12.67 -11.19
CA ILE A 23 -8.16 11.33 -11.00
C ILE A 23 -7.62 10.81 -12.33
N ALA A 24 -6.30 10.72 -12.43
CA ALA A 24 -5.63 10.35 -13.67
C ALA A 24 -5.47 8.82 -13.80
N PHE A 25 -6.56 8.08 -13.97
CA PHE A 25 -6.51 6.62 -14.12
C PHE A 25 -5.69 6.15 -15.34
N ASP A 26 -5.77 6.89 -16.44
CA ASP A 26 -5.06 6.56 -17.70
C ASP A 26 -3.54 6.77 -17.61
N ARG A 27 -3.10 7.61 -16.69
CA ARG A 27 -1.69 8.01 -16.56
C ARG A 27 -0.78 6.87 -16.07
N VAL A 28 -1.32 5.85 -15.42
CA VAL A 28 -0.51 4.76 -14.86
C VAL A 28 0.27 4.02 -15.95
N ALA A 29 -0.37 3.78 -17.09
CA ALA A 29 0.22 3.08 -18.24
C ALA A 29 1.31 3.92 -18.95
N GLU A 30 1.42 5.22 -18.69
CA GLU A 30 2.38 6.10 -19.36
C GLU A 30 3.80 6.04 -18.75
N HIS A 31 3.93 5.61 -17.50
CA HIS A 31 5.23 5.60 -16.80
C HIS A 31 5.90 4.24 -16.94
N PRO A 32 7.18 4.13 -17.28
CA PRO A 32 7.85 2.84 -17.28
C PRO A 32 7.98 2.28 -15.86
N HIS A 33 8.08 0.95 -15.76
CA HIS A 33 8.44 0.26 -14.52
C HIS A 33 9.79 0.74 -13.95
N PRO A 34 9.96 0.83 -12.61
CA PRO A 34 8.99 0.51 -11.56
C PRO A 34 8.02 1.66 -11.23
N ARG A 35 6.75 1.30 -10.99
CA ARG A 35 5.62 2.19 -10.65
C ARG A 35 5.20 2.09 -9.19
N LEU A 36 5.40 0.93 -8.56
CA LEU A 36 4.98 0.64 -7.20
C LEU A 36 6.01 1.16 -6.21
N LEU A 37 5.62 2.11 -5.36
CA LEU A 37 6.38 2.68 -4.23
C LEU A 37 7.74 3.33 -4.55
N LEU A 38 8.36 3.04 -5.69
CA LEU A 38 9.71 3.45 -6.07
C LEU A 38 9.70 4.27 -7.37
N PRO A 39 8.98 5.41 -7.45
CA PRO A 39 9.11 6.31 -8.58
C PRO A 39 10.58 6.72 -8.76
N PRO A 40 11.01 7.15 -9.96
CA PRO A 40 12.44 7.32 -10.31
C PRO A 40 13.26 8.11 -9.27
N ARG A 41 12.65 9.14 -8.67
CA ARG A 41 13.28 9.93 -7.61
C ARG A 41 13.60 9.10 -6.35
N ARG A 42 12.69 8.26 -5.86
CA ARG A 42 12.90 7.41 -4.67
C ARG A 42 13.88 6.29 -4.98
N LEU A 43 13.76 5.66 -6.14
CA LEU A 43 14.71 4.65 -6.58
C LEU A 43 16.14 5.18 -6.60
N ARG A 44 16.35 6.41 -7.07
CA ARG A 44 17.67 7.06 -7.03
C ARG A 44 18.21 7.22 -5.61
N TYR A 45 17.38 7.55 -4.63
CA TYR A 45 17.82 7.65 -3.23
C TYR A 45 18.13 6.28 -2.63
N LEU A 46 17.31 5.27 -2.92
CA LEU A 46 17.54 3.89 -2.49
C LEU A 46 18.87 3.35 -3.05
N ARG A 47 19.14 3.57 -4.35
CA ARG A 47 20.42 3.19 -4.97
C ARG A 47 21.61 3.87 -4.31
N ARG A 48 21.50 5.17 -4.00
CA ARG A 48 22.55 5.91 -3.27
C ARG A 48 22.77 5.37 -1.86
N GLU A 49 21.71 4.93 -1.19
CA GLU A 49 21.81 4.33 0.13
C GLU A 49 22.57 3.01 0.09
N SER A 50 22.25 2.17 -0.91
CA SER A 50 22.97 0.93 -1.20
C SER A 50 24.46 1.20 -1.48
N GLN A 51 24.77 2.15 -2.36
CA GLN A 51 26.15 2.55 -2.70
C GLN A 51 26.93 3.10 -1.52
N ARG A 52 26.26 3.79 -0.58
CA ARG A 52 26.88 4.34 0.63
C ARG A 52 27.05 3.32 1.74
N ALA A 53 26.56 2.09 1.55
CA ALA A 53 26.58 1.04 2.56
C ALA A 53 26.07 1.54 3.92
N SER A 54 24.91 2.22 3.93
CA SER A 54 24.35 2.69 5.20
C SER A 54 24.12 1.52 6.17
N PRO A 55 24.23 1.70 7.50
CA PRO A 55 24.14 0.57 8.44
C PRO A 55 22.87 -0.29 8.28
N ARG A 56 21.71 0.36 8.06
CA ARG A 56 20.44 -0.33 7.80
C ARG A 56 20.45 -1.14 6.50
N TRP A 57 21.13 -0.63 5.46
CA TRP A 57 21.28 -1.33 4.19
C TRP A 57 22.18 -2.55 4.35
N VAL A 58 23.34 -2.39 4.99
CA VAL A 58 24.29 -3.49 5.23
C VAL A 58 23.63 -4.60 6.04
N GLN A 59 22.82 -4.27 7.05
CA GLN A 59 22.09 -5.26 7.82
C GLN A 59 21.08 -6.04 6.97
N LEU A 60 20.26 -5.36 6.17
CA LEU A 60 19.32 -6.02 5.26
C LEU A 60 20.07 -6.92 4.26
N GLN A 61 21.10 -6.39 3.63
CA GLN A 61 21.89 -7.11 2.64
C GLN A 61 22.52 -8.37 3.25
N ALA A 62 23.08 -8.29 4.46
CA ALA A 62 23.65 -9.43 5.16
C ALA A 62 22.62 -10.53 5.45
N LEU A 63 21.38 -10.17 5.81
CA LEU A 63 20.30 -11.13 6.00
C LEU A 63 19.90 -11.83 4.70
N VAL A 64 19.79 -11.05 3.61
CA VAL A 64 19.41 -11.57 2.29
C VAL A 64 20.51 -12.45 1.70
N GLU A 65 21.75 -11.98 1.68
CA GLU A 65 22.90 -12.72 1.14
C GLU A 65 23.29 -13.90 2.03
N GLY A 66 23.04 -13.82 3.34
CA GLY A 66 23.23 -14.90 4.30
C GLY A 66 22.18 -16.00 4.22
N GLY A 67 21.17 -15.88 3.34
CA GLY A 67 20.14 -16.91 3.16
C GLY A 67 19.20 -17.06 4.36
N ALA A 68 18.98 -15.99 5.13
CA ALA A 68 18.04 -16.02 6.24
C ALA A 68 16.62 -16.36 5.76
N LEU A 69 15.81 -16.99 6.63
CA LEU A 69 14.39 -17.16 6.38
C LEU A 69 13.70 -15.80 6.51
N LEU A 70 13.40 -15.18 5.36
CA LEU A 70 12.75 -13.87 5.30
C LEU A 70 11.22 -14.06 5.32
N PRO A 71 10.47 -13.24 6.08
CA PRO A 71 9.00 -13.32 6.09
C PRO A 71 8.39 -12.86 4.76
N GLU A 72 9.04 -11.94 4.06
CA GLU A 72 8.61 -11.39 2.77
C GLU A 72 9.75 -11.52 1.73
N PRO A 73 10.07 -12.73 1.28
CA PRO A 73 11.22 -13.00 0.41
C PRO A 73 11.10 -12.31 -0.95
N GLY A 74 9.91 -12.28 -1.56
CA GLY A 74 9.69 -11.63 -2.85
C GLY A 74 9.98 -10.12 -2.78
N PHE A 75 9.52 -9.47 -1.72
CA PHE A 75 9.84 -8.06 -1.45
C PHE A 75 11.34 -7.86 -1.19
N ALA A 76 11.95 -8.66 -0.33
CA ALA A 76 13.34 -8.45 0.07
C ALA A 76 14.34 -8.66 -1.09
N TYR A 77 14.18 -9.73 -1.87
CA TYR A 77 15.04 -10.00 -3.03
C TYR A 77 14.87 -8.94 -4.12
N SER A 78 13.63 -8.58 -4.47
CA SER A 78 13.36 -7.54 -5.47
C SER A 78 13.85 -6.15 -5.03
N LEU A 79 13.71 -5.79 -3.75
CA LEU A 79 14.24 -4.55 -3.19
C LEU A 79 15.77 -4.49 -3.30
N CYS A 80 16.45 -5.59 -2.95
CA CYS A 80 17.90 -5.66 -3.03
C CYS A 80 18.39 -5.64 -4.48
N TRP A 81 17.69 -6.30 -5.40
CA TRP A 81 17.90 -6.19 -6.84
C TRP A 81 17.79 -4.74 -7.32
N VAL A 82 16.63 -4.09 -7.10
CA VAL A 82 16.37 -2.77 -7.70
C VAL A 82 17.34 -1.69 -7.16
N ALA A 83 17.80 -1.85 -5.92
CA ALA A 83 18.76 -0.98 -5.27
C ALA A 83 20.23 -1.22 -5.65
N SER A 84 20.65 -2.47 -5.85
CA SER A 84 22.07 -2.83 -6.07
C SER A 84 22.40 -3.26 -7.50
N GLN A 85 21.40 -3.65 -8.29
CA GLN A 85 21.52 -4.23 -9.62
C GLN A 85 22.39 -5.51 -9.65
N LYS A 86 22.41 -6.29 -8.56
CA LYS A 86 23.01 -7.62 -8.52
C LYS A 86 22.04 -8.67 -9.07
N GLU A 87 22.30 -9.17 -10.27
CA GLU A 87 21.40 -10.03 -11.05
C GLU A 87 20.93 -11.27 -10.27
N ALA A 88 21.82 -11.93 -9.53
CA ALA A 88 21.49 -13.09 -8.70
C ALA A 88 20.33 -12.85 -7.71
N LEU A 89 20.19 -11.64 -7.17
CA LEU A 89 19.08 -11.29 -6.27
C LEU A 89 17.77 -11.10 -7.05
N GLY A 90 17.86 -10.57 -8.26
CA GLY A 90 16.72 -10.43 -9.16
C GLY A 90 16.19 -11.79 -9.60
N GLU A 91 17.08 -12.69 -10.02
CA GLU A 91 16.74 -14.07 -10.36
C GLU A 91 16.11 -14.83 -9.19
N GLN A 92 16.59 -14.63 -7.96
CA GLN A 92 15.97 -15.20 -6.76
C GLN A 92 14.54 -14.70 -6.55
N ALA A 93 14.30 -13.40 -6.77
CA ALA A 93 12.96 -12.82 -6.69
C ALA A 93 12.03 -13.43 -7.75
N VAL A 94 12.50 -13.54 -8.99
CA VAL A 94 11.75 -14.13 -10.11
C VAL A 94 11.45 -15.60 -9.84
N ARG A 95 12.45 -16.39 -9.42
CA ARG A 95 12.29 -17.81 -9.06
C ARG A 95 11.29 -18.00 -7.93
N TRP A 96 11.35 -17.16 -6.89
CA TRP A 96 10.38 -17.18 -5.81
C TRP A 96 8.97 -16.91 -6.34
N ALA A 97 8.82 -15.87 -7.17
CA ALA A 97 7.52 -15.47 -7.70
C ALA A 97 6.91 -16.53 -8.62
N LEU A 98 7.69 -17.13 -9.52
CA LEU A 98 7.21 -18.17 -10.45
C LEU A 98 7.02 -19.54 -9.79
N GLY A 99 7.74 -19.82 -8.70
CA GLY A 99 7.63 -21.06 -7.95
C GLY A 99 6.49 -21.02 -6.93
N TYR A 100 6.85 -20.87 -5.66
CA TYR A 100 5.94 -21.05 -4.53
C TYR A 100 5.37 -19.74 -3.95
N GLY A 101 5.77 -18.57 -4.46
CA GLY A 101 5.26 -17.29 -3.96
C GLY A 101 3.78 -17.14 -4.27
N SER A 102 2.92 -16.93 -3.27
CA SER A 102 1.46 -16.81 -3.42
C SER A 102 0.90 -15.44 -3.01
N ASP A 103 1.69 -14.61 -2.35
CA ASP A 103 1.28 -13.31 -1.84
C ASP A 103 1.15 -12.28 -2.98
N THR A 104 -0.07 -11.78 -3.21
CA THR A 104 -0.37 -10.89 -4.34
C THR A 104 0.41 -9.58 -4.29
N ARG A 105 0.61 -8.99 -3.10
CA ARG A 105 1.42 -7.76 -2.95
C ARG A 105 2.86 -8.01 -3.39
N GLN A 106 3.48 -9.07 -2.91
CA GLN A 106 4.86 -9.41 -3.25
C GLN A 106 5.00 -9.82 -4.73
N LEU A 107 4.03 -10.56 -5.30
CA LEU A 107 4.03 -10.88 -6.72
C LEU A 107 3.97 -9.61 -7.58
N ALA A 108 3.13 -8.63 -7.20
CA ALA A 108 3.04 -7.36 -7.90
C ALA A 108 4.34 -6.56 -7.81
N LEU A 109 4.99 -6.55 -6.65
CA LEU A 109 6.30 -5.92 -6.45
C LEU A 109 7.39 -6.58 -7.29
N VAL A 110 7.44 -7.91 -7.36
CA VAL A 110 8.41 -8.62 -8.22
C VAL A 110 8.14 -8.32 -9.70
N TYR A 111 6.88 -8.38 -10.14
CA TYR A 111 6.51 -8.06 -11.52
C TYR A 111 6.94 -6.64 -11.91
N ASP A 112 6.71 -5.65 -11.04
CA ASP A 112 7.01 -4.25 -11.30
C ASP A 112 8.51 -3.92 -11.16
N TRP A 113 9.17 -4.38 -10.09
CA TRP A 113 10.56 -4.01 -9.81
C TRP A 113 11.59 -4.84 -10.58
N CYS A 114 11.25 -6.09 -10.88
CA CYS A 114 12.07 -6.98 -11.69
C CYS A 114 11.59 -7.03 -13.15
N HIS A 115 10.73 -6.10 -13.60
CA HIS A 115 10.14 -6.14 -14.94
C HIS A 115 11.18 -6.31 -16.06
N GLY A 116 12.32 -5.62 -15.96
CA GLY A 116 13.41 -5.70 -16.95
C GLY A 116 14.22 -7.00 -16.94
N LEU A 117 14.07 -7.86 -15.92
CA LEU A 117 14.69 -9.18 -15.85
C LEU A 117 13.78 -10.31 -16.34
N LEU A 118 12.47 -10.08 -16.35
CA LEU A 118 11.50 -11.11 -16.69
C LEU A 118 11.47 -11.36 -18.20
N GLU A 119 11.58 -12.63 -18.59
CA GLU A 119 11.32 -13.05 -19.96
C GLU A 119 9.85 -12.84 -20.35
N SER A 120 9.53 -12.85 -21.64
CA SER A 120 8.14 -12.64 -22.10
C SER A 120 7.17 -13.69 -21.55
N THR A 121 7.58 -14.95 -21.46
CA THR A 121 6.80 -16.07 -20.92
C THR A 121 6.61 -15.93 -19.41
N GLU A 122 7.65 -15.53 -18.68
CA GLU A 122 7.62 -15.29 -17.24
C GLU A 122 6.71 -14.11 -16.89
N ARG A 123 6.81 -13.00 -17.65
CA ARG A 123 5.90 -11.85 -17.54
C ARG A 123 4.45 -12.28 -17.72
N GLN A 124 4.16 -13.03 -18.78
CA GLN A 124 2.81 -13.50 -19.04
C GLN A 124 2.28 -14.41 -17.92
N SER A 125 3.12 -15.31 -17.39
CA SER A 125 2.76 -16.20 -16.29
C SER A 125 2.39 -15.43 -15.02
N LEU A 126 3.23 -14.48 -14.61
CA LEU A 126 2.94 -13.61 -13.46
C LEU A 126 1.73 -12.71 -13.71
N ALA A 127 1.57 -12.18 -14.92
CA ALA A 127 0.43 -11.34 -15.27
C ALA A 127 -0.90 -12.10 -15.16
N ILE A 128 -0.96 -13.37 -15.59
CA ILE A 128 -2.15 -14.22 -15.41
C ILE A 128 -2.53 -14.36 -13.93
N ARG A 129 -1.54 -14.53 -13.06
CA ARG A 129 -1.75 -14.68 -11.61
C ARG A 129 -2.21 -13.39 -10.97
N LEU A 130 -1.62 -12.25 -11.32
CA LEU A 130 -2.05 -10.94 -10.84
C LEU A 130 -3.46 -10.60 -11.35
N ARG A 131 -3.76 -10.87 -12.63
CA ARG A 131 -5.09 -10.71 -13.22
C ARG A 131 -6.15 -11.54 -12.50
N SER A 132 -5.79 -12.72 -12.01
CA SER A 132 -6.73 -13.55 -11.25
C SER A 132 -7.25 -12.86 -9.97
N ALA A 133 -6.43 -12.01 -9.34
CA ALA A 133 -6.86 -11.21 -8.20
C ALA A 133 -7.86 -10.12 -8.59
N LEU A 134 -7.76 -9.58 -9.82
CA LEU A 134 -8.62 -8.51 -10.33
C LEU A 134 -9.99 -9.01 -10.81
N LYS A 135 -10.15 -10.31 -11.08
CA LYS A 135 -11.40 -10.88 -11.63
C LYS A 135 -12.63 -10.69 -10.73
N THR A 136 -12.45 -10.56 -9.42
CA THR A 136 -13.57 -10.45 -8.49
C THR A 136 -13.27 -9.42 -7.43
N LEU A 137 -13.90 -8.26 -7.56
CA LEU A 137 -13.77 -7.15 -6.62
C LEU A 137 -14.63 -7.43 -5.38
N PRO A 138 -14.03 -7.62 -4.18
CA PRO A 138 -14.77 -8.06 -3.01
C PRO A 138 -15.62 -6.92 -2.43
N ARG A 139 -16.91 -7.15 -2.21
CA ARG A 139 -17.82 -6.12 -1.66
C ARG A 139 -17.36 -5.54 -0.31
N ASN A 140 -16.75 -6.37 0.53
CA ASN A 140 -16.28 -6.04 1.88
C ASN A 140 -14.78 -6.33 2.04
N ALA A 141 -13.96 -5.86 1.09
CA ALA A 141 -12.51 -6.10 1.15
C ALA A 141 -11.88 -5.49 2.42
N SER A 142 -10.93 -6.20 3.01
CA SER A 142 -10.03 -5.63 4.03
C SER A 142 -9.09 -4.58 3.39
N ILE A 143 -8.36 -3.85 4.23
CA ILE A 143 -7.38 -2.86 3.76
C ILE A 143 -6.24 -3.55 3.01
N GLU A 144 -5.77 -4.69 3.52
CA GLU A 144 -4.75 -5.52 2.88
C GLU A 144 -5.21 -5.95 1.49
N GLN A 145 -6.45 -6.44 1.38
CA GLN A 145 -7.01 -6.86 0.09
C GLN A 145 -7.13 -5.67 -0.88
N ALA A 146 -7.59 -4.50 -0.42
CA ALA A 146 -7.67 -3.30 -1.25
C ALA A 146 -6.28 -2.83 -1.72
N ARG A 147 -5.26 -2.89 -0.85
CA ARG A 147 -3.86 -2.64 -1.22
C ARG A 147 -3.37 -3.65 -2.26
N ASP A 148 -3.62 -4.94 -2.06
CA ASP A 148 -3.15 -6.00 -2.97
C ASP A 148 -3.74 -5.84 -4.37
N LEU A 149 -5.04 -5.53 -4.45
CA LEU A 149 -5.73 -5.18 -5.70
C LEU A 149 -5.13 -3.93 -6.34
N THR A 150 -4.87 -2.88 -5.55
CA THR A 150 -4.24 -1.65 -6.04
C THR A 150 -2.85 -1.93 -6.63
N PHE A 151 -2.05 -2.77 -5.98
CA PHE A 151 -0.71 -3.14 -6.42
C PHE A 151 -0.76 -3.95 -7.70
N ALA A 152 -1.62 -4.98 -7.75
CA ALA A 152 -1.81 -5.79 -8.95
C ALA A 152 -2.29 -4.95 -10.14
N ALA A 153 -3.24 -4.04 -9.91
CA ALA A 153 -3.76 -3.17 -10.95
C ALA A 153 -2.71 -2.18 -11.49
N ILE A 154 -1.92 -1.54 -10.63
CA ILE A 154 -0.86 -0.63 -11.10
C ILE A 154 0.27 -1.38 -11.81
N ALA A 155 0.62 -2.57 -11.33
CA ALA A 155 1.58 -3.43 -12.02
C ALA A 155 1.10 -3.82 -13.44
N LEU A 156 -0.20 -4.10 -13.61
CA LEU A 156 -0.79 -4.53 -14.88
C LEU A 156 -1.39 -3.41 -15.75
N ALA A 157 -1.17 -2.14 -15.41
CA ALA A 157 -1.91 -1.03 -16.02
C ALA A 157 -1.80 -0.93 -17.56
N GLU A 158 -0.74 -1.46 -18.17
CA GLU A 158 -0.58 -1.51 -19.64
C GLU A 158 -1.28 -2.72 -20.29
N GLU A 159 -1.46 -3.82 -19.55
CA GLU A 159 -1.78 -5.13 -20.12
C GLU A 159 -3.21 -5.59 -19.83
N ASP A 160 -3.97 -4.87 -19.01
CA ASP A 160 -5.25 -5.34 -18.49
C ASP A 160 -6.30 -4.24 -18.32
N GLU A 161 -7.41 -4.33 -19.06
CA GLU A 161 -8.53 -3.40 -18.90
C GLU A 161 -9.16 -3.48 -17.49
N GLY A 162 -9.15 -4.65 -16.87
CA GLY A 162 -9.63 -4.87 -15.49
C GLY A 162 -8.77 -4.16 -14.44
N ALA A 163 -7.53 -3.80 -14.74
CA ALA A 163 -6.71 -2.97 -13.86
C ALA A 163 -7.34 -1.59 -13.63
N ARG A 164 -7.87 -0.97 -14.69
CA ARG A 164 -8.55 0.32 -14.58
C ARG A 164 -9.80 0.21 -13.71
N GLU A 165 -10.61 -0.82 -13.96
CA GLU A 165 -11.82 -1.07 -13.19
C GLU A 165 -11.51 -1.27 -11.70
N ALA A 166 -10.48 -2.04 -11.38
CA ALA A 166 -10.05 -2.26 -10.01
C ALA A 166 -9.59 -0.96 -9.32
N LEU A 167 -8.82 -0.10 -10.00
CA LEU A 167 -8.39 1.19 -9.44
C LEU A 167 -9.57 2.13 -9.21
N HIS A 168 -10.49 2.20 -10.17
CA HIS A 168 -11.73 2.96 -10.02
C HIS A 168 -12.54 2.46 -8.83
N TRP A 169 -12.70 1.15 -8.71
CA TRP A 169 -13.40 0.55 -7.58
C TRP A 169 -12.74 0.88 -6.24
N VAL A 170 -11.41 0.77 -6.11
CA VAL A 170 -10.71 1.12 -4.86
C VAL A 170 -10.93 2.58 -4.49
N VAL A 171 -10.71 3.50 -5.43
CA VAL A 171 -10.65 4.94 -5.16
C VAL A 171 -12.04 5.56 -5.02
N GLU A 172 -12.98 5.19 -5.88
CA GLU A 172 -14.29 5.85 -5.97
C GLU A 172 -15.42 5.10 -5.26
N GLN A 173 -15.28 3.78 -5.04
CA GLN A 173 -16.34 2.98 -4.43
C GLN A 173 -15.97 2.48 -3.03
N TRP A 174 -14.88 1.71 -2.93
CA TRP A 174 -14.50 1.07 -1.68
C TRP A 174 -13.96 2.08 -0.67
N TRP A 175 -13.07 3.00 -1.05
CA TRP A 175 -12.49 3.96 -0.11
C TRP A 175 -13.53 4.89 0.54
N PRO A 176 -14.43 5.55 -0.23
CA PRO A 176 -15.46 6.40 0.38
C PRO A 176 -16.37 5.62 1.32
N LYS A 177 -16.84 4.45 0.88
CA LYS A 177 -17.80 3.64 1.63
C LYS A 177 -17.19 2.98 2.88
N THR A 178 -16.00 2.42 2.78
CA THR A 178 -15.40 1.63 3.87
C THR A 178 -14.67 2.50 4.87
N ILE A 179 -14.01 3.57 4.42
CA ILE A 179 -13.13 4.40 5.25
C ILE A 179 -13.77 5.76 5.56
N VAL A 180 -14.20 6.50 4.55
CA VAL A 180 -14.67 7.88 4.74
C VAL A 180 -15.99 7.92 5.51
N GLU A 181 -16.95 7.03 5.22
CA GLU A 181 -18.22 6.95 5.96
C GLU A 181 -18.01 6.68 7.46
N LYS A 182 -17.16 5.71 7.80
CA LYS A 182 -16.83 5.41 9.20
C LYS A 182 -16.19 6.60 9.91
N LEU A 183 -15.26 7.29 9.25
CA LEU A 183 -14.65 8.50 9.81
C LEU A 183 -15.66 9.62 10.03
N ASN A 184 -16.59 9.82 9.09
CA ASN A 184 -17.67 10.79 9.23
C ASN A 184 -18.62 10.45 10.39
N GLN A 185 -18.76 9.16 10.70
CA GLN A 185 -19.51 8.67 11.87
C GLN A 185 -18.69 8.73 13.18
N GLY A 186 -17.46 9.26 13.15
CA GLY A 186 -16.56 9.31 14.31
C GLY A 186 -15.99 7.95 14.72
N GLN A 187 -16.07 6.95 13.85
CA GLN A 187 -15.55 5.60 14.10
C GLN A 187 -14.13 5.46 13.56
N LEU A 188 -13.32 4.63 14.22
CA LEU A 188 -12.01 4.23 13.71
C LEU A 188 -12.19 3.18 12.60
N PRO A 189 -11.83 3.48 11.34
CA PRO A 189 -12.08 2.58 10.22
C PRO A 189 -11.13 1.38 10.17
N PHE A 190 -10.04 1.41 10.95
CA PHE A 190 -8.98 0.41 10.90
C PHE A 190 -8.21 0.27 12.21
N HIS A 191 -7.52 -0.86 12.36
CA HIS A 191 -6.62 -1.16 13.47
C HIS A 191 -5.19 -0.72 13.16
N ARG A 192 -4.35 -0.60 14.19
CA ARG A 192 -2.93 -0.24 14.06
C ARG A 192 -2.18 -1.18 13.10
N ALA A 193 -2.51 -2.46 13.13
CA ALA A 193 -1.88 -3.48 12.29
C ALA A 193 -2.03 -3.17 10.78
N ASN A 194 -3.10 -2.47 10.40
CA ASN A 194 -3.36 -2.10 9.00
C ASN A 194 -2.53 -0.88 8.54
N ALA A 195 -1.77 -0.23 9.42
CA ALA A 195 -1.09 1.04 9.12
C ALA A 195 -0.10 0.92 7.96
N TYR A 196 0.66 -0.18 7.86
CA TYR A 196 1.57 -0.40 6.75
C TYR A 196 0.83 -0.49 5.42
N ALA A 197 -0.24 -1.28 5.35
CA ALA A 197 -1.03 -1.43 4.14
C ALA A 197 -1.66 -0.11 3.67
N LEU A 198 -2.13 0.73 4.61
CA LEU A 198 -2.63 2.07 4.30
C LEU A 198 -1.55 2.99 3.75
N LEU A 199 -0.38 3.02 4.38
CA LEU A 199 0.73 3.88 3.93
C LEU A 199 1.19 3.49 2.53
N GLU A 200 1.32 2.19 2.27
CA GLU A 200 1.63 1.65 0.95
C GLU A 200 0.59 2.09 -0.09
N MET A 201 -0.69 1.91 0.21
CA MET A 201 -1.78 2.29 -0.68
C MET A 201 -1.80 3.81 -0.92
N PHE A 202 -1.58 4.65 0.10
CA PHE A 202 -1.48 6.10 -0.04
C PHE A 202 -0.36 6.54 -0.96
N HIS A 203 0.82 5.95 -0.80
CA HIS A 203 1.98 6.30 -1.63
C HIS A 203 1.76 5.84 -3.06
N THR A 204 1.37 4.59 -3.24
CA THR A 204 1.14 4.00 -4.56
C THR A 204 0.04 4.73 -5.35
N ILE A 205 -1.11 5.02 -4.74
CA ILE A 205 -2.20 5.77 -5.40
C ILE A 205 -1.78 7.20 -5.72
N ARG A 206 -1.15 7.90 -4.78
CA ARG A 206 -0.73 9.29 -5.00
C ARG A 206 0.29 9.42 -6.12
N ASP A 207 1.27 8.53 -6.17
CA ASP A 207 2.34 8.60 -7.15
C ASP A 207 1.83 8.34 -8.58
N ASN A 208 0.86 7.44 -8.71
CA ASN A 208 0.37 6.95 -10.00
C ASN A 208 -0.88 7.70 -10.49
N LEU A 209 -1.84 7.99 -9.60
CA LEU A 209 -3.16 8.58 -9.94
C LEU A 209 -3.27 10.08 -9.66
N LEU A 210 -2.26 10.69 -9.05
CA LEU A 210 -2.26 12.10 -8.59
C LEU A 210 -3.34 12.44 -7.55
N VAL A 211 -3.93 11.42 -6.92
CA VAL A 211 -4.93 11.57 -5.86
C VAL A 211 -4.33 11.32 -4.50
N ASP A 212 -4.61 12.20 -3.53
CA ASP A 212 -4.28 11.96 -2.14
C ASP A 212 -5.54 11.57 -1.34
N LEU A 213 -5.69 10.27 -1.09
CA LEU A 213 -6.80 9.70 -0.30
C LEU A 213 -6.91 10.28 1.11
N ARG A 214 -5.83 10.84 1.67
CA ARG A 214 -5.86 11.45 3.01
C ARG A 214 -6.64 12.77 3.02
N LEU A 215 -6.82 13.41 1.86
CA LEU A 215 -7.57 14.66 1.75
C LEU A 215 -9.07 14.46 1.97
N SER A 216 -9.58 13.23 1.82
CA SER A 216 -10.97 12.87 2.12
C SER A 216 -11.35 13.17 3.58
N HIS A 217 -10.40 13.08 4.51
CA HIS A 217 -10.63 13.39 5.93
C HIS A 217 -9.38 13.99 6.59
N ARG A 218 -8.90 15.13 6.07
CA ARG A 218 -7.63 15.77 6.42
C ARG A 218 -7.34 15.89 7.92
N LYS A 219 -8.34 16.26 8.74
CA LYS A 219 -8.15 16.44 10.20
C LYS A 219 -7.70 15.15 10.89
N PHE A 220 -8.36 14.03 10.56
CA PHE A 220 -8.02 12.72 11.09
C PHE A 220 -6.62 12.29 10.63
N PHE A 221 -6.36 12.35 9.31
CA PHE A 221 -5.07 11.89 8.78
C PHE A 221 -3.88 12.77 9.20
N ALA A 222 -4.10 14.05 9.53
CA ALA A 222 -3.08 14.89 10.16
C ALA A 222 -2.73 14.43 11.58
N GLN A 223 -3.68 13.82 12.30
CA GLN A 223 -3.49 13.30 13.65
C GLN A 223 -3.07 11.82 13.67
N LEU A 224 -3.13 11.12 12.54
CA LEU A 224 -2.79 9.70 12.44
C LEU A 224 -1.39 9.37 12.98
N PRO A 225 -0.31 10.13 12.70
CA PRO A 225 1.00 9.84 13.30
C PRO A 225 1.00 9.90 14.83
N LEU A 226 0.28 10.87 15.41
CA LEU A 226 0.12 10.99 16.86
C LEU A 226 -0.66 9.79 17.42
N TYR A 227 -1.75 9.39 16.77
CA TYR A 227 -2.51 8.20 17.15
C TYR A 227 -1.64 6.93 17.15
N LEU A 228 -0.84 6.71 16.09
CA LEU A 228 0.05 5.57 16.00
C LEU A 228 1.12 5.59 17.11
N LEU A 229 1.70 6.75 17.42
CA LEU A 229 2.67 6.91 18.50
C LEU A 229 2.05 6.61 19.88
N LEU A 230 0.85 7.15 20.15
CA LEU A 230 0.15 6.92 21.41
C LEU A 230 -0.31 5.46 21.57
N SER A 231 -0.64 4.79 20.47
CA SER A 231 -0.94 3.35 20.45
C SER A 231 0.28 2.45 20.71
N TYR A 232 1.48 3.04 20.77
CA TYR A 232 2.72 2.36 21.13
C TYR A 232 2.97 2.36 22.63
N TYR A 233 2.35 3.28 23.38
CA TYR A 233 2.44 3.27 24.84
C TYR A 233 1.65 2.10 25.41
N PRO A 234 2.23 1.32 26.33
CA PRO A 234 1.53 0.21 26.96
C PRO A 234 0.29 0.69 27.69
N THR A 235 -0.81 -0.02 27.50
CA THR A 235 -2.03 0.14 28.31
C THR A 235 -1.64 0.01 29.78
N PRO A 236 -1.98 0.99 30.64
CA PRO A 236 -1.73 0.86 32.07
C PRO A 236 -2.59 -0.30 32.62
N LEU A 237 -1.93 -1.33 33.16
CA LEU A 237 -2.57 -2.39 33.91
C LEU A 237 -2.82 -1.89 35.33
N ALA A 238 -4.08 -1.86 35.78
CA ALA A 238 -4.41 -1.49 37.14
C ALA A 238 -3.94 -2.57 38.12
N ALA A 239 -3.22 -2.18 39.17
CA ALA A 239 -2.90 -3.03 40.30
C ALA A 239 -3.22 -2.33 41.62
N SER A 240 -3.20 -3.08 42.72
CA SER A 240 -3.69 -2.66 44.04
C SER A 240 -3.03 -1.40 44.60
N GLU A 241 -1.80 -1.06 44.17
CA GLU A 241 -1.06 0.10 44.69
C GLU A 241 -0.57 1.07 43.60
N ASN A 242 -0.52 0.68 42.32
CA ASN A 242 -0.04 1.52 41.20
C ASN A 242 -0.51 1.02 39.82
N HIS A 243 -0.42 1.88 38.79
CA HIS A 243 -0.64 1.49 37.39
C HIS A 243 0.67 0.98 36.76
N TYR A 244 0.71 -0.29 36.35
CA TYR A 244 1.88 -0.86 35.66
C TYR A 244 1.79 -0.62 34.16
N ARG A 245 2.89 -0.20 33.54
CA ARG A 245 3.02 -0.10 32.09
C ARG A 245 3.64 -1.39 31.55
N ILE A 246 2.80 -2.37 31.21
CA ILE A 246 3.26 -3.67 30.68
C ILE A 246 3.29 -3.58 29.15
N PRO A 247 4.44 -3.82 28.49
CA PRO A 247 4.50 -3.93 27.03
C PRO A 247 3.47 -4.97 26.57
N ALA A 248 2.54 -4.57 25.69
CA ALA A 248 1.54 -5.50 25.20
C ALA A 248 2.24 -6.71 24.54
N PRO A 249 1.92 -7.96 24.93
CA PRO A 249 2.36 -9.11 24.17
C PRO A 249 1.78 -8.99 22.75
N ILE A 250 2.65 -9.17 21.77
CA ILE A 250 2.31 -9.09 20.34
C ILE A 250 1.32 -10.24 20.05
N PRO A 251 0.07 -9.97 19.60
CA PRO A 251 -0.77 -11.00 19.02
C PRO A 251 -0.33 -11.34 17.59
#